data_AF-A0A553ZUW1-F1
#
_entry.id   AF-A0A553ZUW1-F1
#
_cell.length_a   1.000
_cell.length_b   1.000
_cell.length_c   1.000
_cell.angle_alpha   90.00
_cell.angle_beta   90.00
_cell.angle_gamma   90.00
#
_symmetry.space_group_name_H-M   'P 1'
#
loop_
_entity.id
_entity.type
_entity.pdbx_description
1 polymer ?
#
loop_
_entity_poly.entity_id
_entity_poly.type
_entity_poly.pdbx_seq_one_letter_code
_entity_poly.pdbx_strand_id
1 'polypeptide(L)'
;MNTMQKDILSYLEKIIEEEKEVARSGEIPDYIEAVDNDDHGAVSVALTSIDGTTVRAGDYEGRFSLQSIAKLFPLALALMDHGSEEVFKYTGKAPTGNVYHSLIQMEMQEKEKPLNPMVNSGAIVMCGLMKGTSADEKFERILTLARELTGNKELTYNEKVYQAENQDLNRSLFYYNRHNGYIEGEFEDVMPVYWKMTSIEVTIEELSNMAAVIANYGTCVQSGKELLPPDVVTTLKSFMVTCGMYDESGAFAVEVGIPAKSGVSGSIIAAIPGKLGIGVMGPDLNKYSNSIAGIRMLKKISDKWQLSIFSKNEDGKDGKDLKGNNGKRKELD
;
A
#
# COMPACT_ATOMS: atom_id res chain seq x y z
N MET A 1 -11.73 24.73 10.85
CA MET A 1 -12.36 24.02 9.71
C MET A 1 -13.30 24.92 8.95
N ASN A 2 -13.22 24.91 7.62
CA ASN A 2 -14.23 25.53 6.75
C ASN A 2 -15.49 24.64 6.64
N THR A 3 -16.57 25.14 6.02
CA THR A 3 -17.85 24.40 5.90
C THR A 3 -17.68 23.05 5.22
N MET A 4 -16.89 22.98 4.14
CA MET A 4 -16.64 21.74 3.41
C MET A 4 -15.96 20.68 4.28
N GLN A 5 -14.95 21.06 5.06
CA GLN A 5 -14.28 20.14 5.99
C GLN A 5 -15.26 19.62 7.06
N LYS A 6 -16.21 20.46 7.53
CA LYS A 6 -17.23 20.02 8.50
C LYS A 6 -18.19 19.01 7.88
N ASP A 7 -18.59 19.21 6.63
CA ASP A 7 -19.44 18.27 5.91
C ASP A 7 -18.74 16.93 5.67
N ILE A 8 -17.44 16.96 5.32
CA ILE A 8 -16.61 15.76 5.20
C ILE A 8 -16.52 15.05 6.55
N LEU A 9 -16.16 15.75 7.62
CA LEU A 9 -16.04 15.18 8.96
C LEU A 9 -17.35 14.53 9.40
N SER A 10 -18.48 15.23 9.28
CA SER A 10 -19.79 14.70 9.65
C SER A 10 -20.16 13.44 8.86
N TYR A 11 -19.78 13.38 7.59
CA TYR A 11 -19.96 12.17 6.79
C TYR A 11 -19.06 11.02 7.26
N LEU A 12 -17.79 11.29 7.57
CA LEU A 12 -16.84 10.30 8.07
C LEU A 12 -17.27 9.74 9.43
N GLU A 13 -17.71 10.59 10.36
CA GLU A 13 -18.25 10.19 11.66
C GLU A 13 -19.47 9.27 11.49
N LYS A 14 -20.38 9.62 10.56
CA LYS A 14 -21.54 8.79 10.26
C LYS A 14 -21.15 7.39 9.77
N ILE A 15 -20.23 7.29 8.80
CA ILE A 15 -19.84 5.98 8.27
C ILE A 15 -19.05 5.16 9.31
N ILE A 16 -18.27 5.80 10.18
CA ILE A 16 -17.58 5.09 11.27
C ILE A 16 -18.60 4.46 12.22
N GLU A 17 -19.64 5.18 12.62
CA GLU A 17 -20.68 4.64 13.49
C GLU A 17 -21.39 3.43 12.86
N GLU A 18 -21.72 3.52 11.55
CA GLU A 18 -22.30 2.40 10.81
C GLU A 18 -21.38 1.17 10.74
N GLU A 19 -20.07 1.39 10.65
CA GLU A 19 -19.09 0.33 10.45
C GLU A 19 -18.54 -0.25 11.77
N LYS A 20 -18.60 0.49 12.89
CA LYS A 20 -18.30 -0.05 14.24
C LYS A 20 -19.24 -1.20 14.63
N GLU A 21 -20.50 -1.12 14.23
CA GLU A 21 -21.49 -2.20 14.46
C GLU A 21 -21.19 -3.46 13.61
N VAL A 22 -20.61 -3.29 12.43
CA VAL A 22 -20.29 -4.39 11.50
C VAL A 22 -18.91 -4.98 11.77
N ALA A 23 -17.98 -4.17 12.32
CA ALA A 23 -16.59 -4.54 12.53
C ALA A 23 -16.47 -5.88 13.25
N ARG A 24 -17.28 -6.14 14.28
CA ARG A 24 -17.24 -7.33 15.18
C ARG A 24 -17.54 -8.71 14.56
N SER A 25 -17.47 -8.86 13.25
CA SER A 25 -17.82 -10.08 12.53
C SER A 25 -16.64 -10.80 11.86
N GLY A 26 -15.43 -10.26 12.00
CA GLY A 26 -14.21 -10.83 11.43
C GLY A 26 -13.31 -11.52 12.45
N GLU A 27 -12.08 -11.81 12.02
CA GLU A 27 -11.02 -12.41 12.85
C GLU A 27 -9.76 -11.54 12.77
N ILE A 28 -8.96 -11.55 13.84
CA ILE A 28 -7.62 -10.95 13.88
C ILE A 28 -6.62 -12.10 13.90
N PRO A 29 -5.51 -12.08 13.14
CA PRO A 29 -4.52 -13.14 13.19
C PRO A 29 -3.92 -13.28 14.59
N ASP A 30 -3.92 -14.49 15.16
CA ASP A 30 -3.47 -14.78 16.54
C ASP A 30 -2.11 -14.15 16.89
N TYR A 31 -1.16 -14.17 15.94
CA TYR A 31 0.19 -13.66 16.16
C TYR A 31 0.27 -12.13 16.25
N ILE A 32 -0.69 -11.42 15.64
CA ILE A 32 -0.85 -9.96 15.72
C ILE A 32 -1.69 -9.61 16.95
N GLU A 33 -2.77 -10.35 17.20
CA GLU A 33 -3.62 -10.18 18.38
C GLU A 33 -2.81 -10.27 19.68
N ALA A 34 -1.75 -11.08 19.70
CA ALA A 34 -0.88 -11.20 20.87
C ALA A 34 0.02 -9.98 21.14
N VAL A 35 0.23 -9.09 20.15
CA VAL A 35 1.29 -8.06 20.19
C VAL A 35 0.88 -6.65 19.76
N ASP A 36 -0.28 -6.49 19.12
CA ASP A 36 -0.78 -5.24 18.51
C ASP A 36 -2.32 -5.16 18.66
N ASN A 37 -2.82 -5.32 19.90
CA ASN A 37 -4.25 -5.53 20.20
C ASN A 37 -4.79 -4.66 21.35
N ASP A 38 -4.33 -3.41 21.44
CA ASP A 38 -4.77 -2.55 22.54
C ASP A 38 -6.24 -2.06 22.38
N ASP A 39 -6.88 -2.22 21.20
CA ASP A 39 -8.31 -1.91 21.03
C ASP A 39 -9.01 -2.61 19.84
N HIS A 40 -9.69 -3.73 20.12
CA HIS A 40 -10.56 -4.47 19.18
C HIS A 40 -11.70 -3.65 18.54
N GLY A 41 -11.96 -2.42 19.00
CA GLY A 41 -13.03 -1.54 18.49
C GLY A 41 -12.56 -0.37 17.64
N ALA A 42 -11.25 -0.20 17.44
CA ALA A 42 -10.68 0.99 16.83
C ALA A 42 -11.03 1.08 15.33
N VAL A 43 -12.00 1.94 14.99
CA VAL A 43 -12.33 2.25 13.60
C VAL A 43 -11.99 3.70 13.35
N SER A 44 -11.11 3.94 12.38
CA SER A 44 -10.66 5.29 12.06
C SER A 44 -10.41 5.50 10.58
N VAL A 45 -10.49 6.76 10.17
CA VAL A 45 -10.27 7.18 8.79
C VAL A 45 -9.62 8.56 8.77
N ALA A 46 -8.68 8.75 7.85
CA ALA A 46 -8.12 10.05 7.54
C ALA A 46 -8.00 10.26 6.03
N LEU A 47 -8.31 11.47 5.60
CA LEU A 47 -8.27 11.93 4.22
C LEU A 47 -7.30 13.12 4.17
N THR A 48 -6.22 13.01 3.40
CA THR A 48 -5.28 14.10 3.15
C THR A 48 -5.35 14.49 1.68
N SER A 49 -5.89 15.66 1.36
CA SER A 49 -5.95 16.17 -0.01
C SER A 49 -4.59 16.68 -0.49
N ILE A 50 -4.43 16.76 -1.82
CA ILE A 50 -3.18 17.23 -2.44
C ILE A 50 -2.87 18.71 -2.18
N ASP A 51 -3.81 19.46 -1.61
CA ASP A 51 -3.61 20.84 -1.13
C ASP A 51 -3.10 20.90 0.32
N GLY A 52 -2.87 19.75 0.97
CA GLY A 52 -2.36 19.64 2.34
C GLY A 52 -3.42 19.68 3.44
N THR A 53 -4.71 19.73 3.10
CA THR A 53 -5.79 19.63 4.09
C THR A 53 -5.97 18.18 4.54
N THR A 54 -5.98 17.95 5.86
CA THR A 54 -6.33 16.66 6.46
C THR A 54 -7.65 16.73 7.22
N VAL A 55 -8.52 15.74 7.01
CA VAL A 55 -9.72 15.50 7.83
C VAL A 55 -9.64 14.06 8.36
N ARG A 56 -9.83 13.90 9.67
CA ARG A 56 -9.73 12.62 10.38
C ARG A 56 -10.93 12.41 11.29
N ALA A 57 -11.33 11.16 11.48
CA ALA A 57 -12.47 10.78 12.31
C ALA A 57 -12.24 9.39 12.94
N GLY A 58 -12.96 9.11 14.03
CA GLY A 58 -12.88 7.85 14.76
C GLY A 58 -11.66 7.79 15.68
N ASP A 59 -11.13 6.59 15.90
CA ASP A 59 -10.02 6.33 16.83
C ASP A 59 -8.66 6.67 16.19
N TYR A 60 -8.51 7.91 15.72
CA TYR A 60 -7.42 8.35 14.84
C TYR A 60 -6.06 8.55 15.53
N GLU A 61 -6.02 8.56 16.87
CA GLU A 61 -4.77 8.70 17.64
C GLU A 61 -4.07 7.36 17.86
N GLY A 62 -4.77 6.24 17.65
CA GLY A 62 -4.22 4.90 17.77
C GLY A 62 -3.07 4.68 16.80
N ARG A 63 -2.04 3.98 17.29
CA ARG A 63 -0.89 3.52 16.50
C ARG A 63 -1.08 2.04 16.16
N PHE A 64 -0.68 1.67 14.96
CA PHE A 64 -0.73 0.29 14.47
C PHE A 64 0.46 0.02 13.56
N SER A 65 0.88 -1.24 13.46
CA SER A 65 1.95 -1.64 12.55
C SER A 65 1.52 -1.57 11.07
N LEU A 66 2.40 -1.11 10.18
CA LEU A 66 2.13 -0.99 8.74
C LEU A 66 1.91 -2.35 8.07
N GLN A 67 2.51 -3.41 8.59
CA GLN A 67 2.35 -4.77 8.07
C GLN A 67 2.69 -4.81 6.56
N SER A 68 1.90 -5.55 5.76
CA SER A 68 2.07 -5.64 4.31
C SER A 68 2.00 -4.31 3.55
N ILE A 69 1.53 -3.21 4.15
CA ILE A 69 1.63 -1.88 3.53
C ILE A 69 3.10 -1.47 3.35
N ALA A 70 3.97 -1.89 4.28
CA ALA A 70 5.40 -1.59 4.24
C ALA A 70 6.10 -2.10 2.97
N LYS A 71 5.52 -3.05 2.24
CA LYS A 71 6.06 -3.58 0.96
C LYS A 71 6.19 -2.51 -0.13
N LEU A 72 5.48 -1.39 0.00
CA LEU A 72 5.64 -0.24 -0.88
C LEU A 72 7.05 0.37 -0.78
N PHE A 73 7.68 0.37 0.40
CA PHE A 73 9.00 0.99 0.60
C PHE A 73 10.12 0.26 -0.13
N PRO A 74 10.35 -1.06 0.05
CA PRO A 74 11.47 -1.72 -0.60
C PRO A 74 11.28 -1.78 -2.12
N LEU A 75 10.04 -1.84 -2.62
CA LEU A 75 9.77 -1.70 -4.05
C LEU A 75 10.16 -0.30 -4.55
N ALA A 76 9.73 0.75 -3.86
CA ALA A 76 10.06 2.12 -4.25
C ALA A 76 11.58 2.36 -4.27
N LEU A 77 12.27 1.97 -3.20
CA LEU A 77 13.71 2.13 -3.07
C LEU A 77 14.48 1.31 -4.11
N ALA A 78 14.09 0.05 -4.37
CA ALA A 78 14.71 -0.77 -5.40
C ALA A 78 14.53 -0.17 -6.81
N LEU A 79 13.34 0.38 -7.11
CA LEU A 79 13.09 1.08 -8.37
C LEU A 79 13.92 2.36 -8.50
N MET A 80 14.05 3.14 -7.42
CA MET A 80 14.90 4.33 -7.41
C MET A 80 16.39 3.99 -7.55
N ASP A 81 16.81 2.85 -7.00
CA ASP A 81 18.21 2.43 -7.00
C ASP A 81 18.70 1.93 -8.36
N HIS A 82 17.84 1.18 -9.06
CA HIS A 82 18.22 0.35 -10.21
C HIS A 82 17.35 0.53 -11.45
N GLY A 83 16.19 1.20 -11.32
CA GLY A 83 15.21 1.34 -12.38
C GLY A 83 14.34 0.09 -12.58
N SER A 84 13.25 0.29 -13.32
CA SER A 84 12.22 -0.74 -13.58
C SER A 84 12.77 -1.98 -14.29
N GLU A 85 13.60 -1.80 -15.32
CA GLU A 85 14.12 -2.92 -16.12
C GLU A 85 14.91 -3.92 -15.26
N GLU A 86 15.77 -3.42 -14.36
CA GLU A 86 16.57 -4.28 -13.49
C GLU A 86 15.71 -4.95 -12.42
N VAL A 87 14.85 -4.20 -11.74
CA VAL A 87 13.98 -4.72 -10.66
C VAL A 87 13.14 -5.91 -11.14
N PHE A 88 12.55 -5.83 -12.34
CA PHE A 88 11.68 -6.89 -12.85
C PHE A 88 12.39 -8.11 -13.44
N LYS A 89 13.72 -8.17 -13.36
CA LYS A 89 14.48 -9.41 -13.51
C LYS A 89 14.28 -10.32 -12.30
N TYR A 90 14.17 -9.74 -11.09
CA TYR A 90 14.08 -10.46 -9.82
C TYR A 90 12.66 -10.76 -9.35
N THR A 91 11.66 -10.06 -9.88
CA THR A 91 10.24 -10.27 -9.53
C THR A 91 9.35 -10.17 -10.77
N GLY A 92 8.14 -10.72 -10.69
CA GLY A 92 7.13 -10.65 -11.73
C GLY A 92 6.26 -9.39 -11.64
N LYS A 93 5.22 -9.36 -12.48
CA LYS A 93 4.19 -8.31 -12.52
C LYS A 93 2.77 -8.88 -12.45
N ALA A 94 2.63 -10.17 -12.15
CA ALA A 94 1.36 -10.88 -12.24
C ALA A 94 0.61 -10.80 -10.89
N PRO A 95 -0.72 -10.62 -10.90
CA PRO A 95 -1.53 -10.78 -9.69
C PRO A 95 -1.48 -12.22 -9.17
N THR A 96 -1.75 -12.40 -7.87
CA THR A 96 -1.95 -13.74 -7.30
C THR A 96 -3.35 -14.23 -7.68
N GLY A 97 -3.44 -15.46 -8.19
CA GLY A 97 -4.71 -16.04 -8.64
C GLY A 97 -5.38 -16.99 -7.65
N ASN A 98 -4.74 -17.32 -6.52
CA ASN A 98 -5.27 -18.17 -5.44
C ASN A 98 -4.39 -18.06 -4.17
N VAL A 99 -4.96 -18.51 -3.04
CA VAL A 99 -4.48 -18.41 -1.64
C VAL A 99 -2.99 -18.09 -1.50
N TYR A 100 -2.76 -16.86 -1.02
CA TYR A 100 -1.53 -16.12 -0.73
C TYR A 100 -0.28 -16.89 -0.21
N HIS A 101 -0.43 -18.14 0.26
CA HIS A 101 0.63 -18.93 0.90
C HIS A 101 0.99 -20.24 0.17
N SER A 102 0.44 -20.49 -1.02
CA SER A 102 0.75 -21.70 -1.76
C SER A 102 2.19 -21.66 -2.31
N LEU A 103 3.15 -22.23 -1.56
CA LEU A 103 4.49 -22.61 -2.05
C LEU A 103 4.40 -23.35 -3.41
N ILE A 104 3.34 -24.12 -3.59
CA ILE A 104 3.02 -24.88 -4.82
C ILE A 104 2.92 -23.97 -6.07
N GLN A 105 2.52 -22.70 -5.95
CA GLN A 105 2.47 -21.81 -7.11
C GLN A 105 3.85 -21.30 -7.53
N MET A 106 4.81 -21.25 -6.60
CA MET A 106 6.19 -20.84 -6.90
C MET A 106 6.91 -21.91 -7.75
N GLU A 107 6.57 -23.19 -7.54
CA GLU A 107 7.09 -24.31 -8.35
C GLU A 107 6.44 -24.41 -9.75
N MET A 108 5.23 -23.88 -9.94
CA MET A 108 4.46 -24.02 -11.18
C MET A 108 4.65 -22.88 -12.20
N GLN A 109 5.53 -21.91 -11.94
CA GLN A 109 5.85 -20.85 -12.90
C GLN A 109 7.08 -21.22 -13.74
N GLU A 110 7.07 -20.85 -15.04
CA GLU A 110 8.16 -21.13 -15.99
C GLU A 110 9.55 -20.58 -15.59
N LYS A 111 9.67 -19.81 -14.49
CA LYS A 111 10.94 -19.23 -14.03
C LYS A 111 11.10 -19.11 -12.51
N GLU A 112 10.30 -19.78 -11.67
CA GLU A 112 10.51 -19.86 -10.19
C GLU A 112 10.69 -18.52 -9.41
N LYS A 113 10.51 -17.36 -10.05
CA LYS A 113 10.62 -16.03 -9.44
C LYS A 113 9.33 -15.62 -8.73
N PRO A 114 9.39 -14.73 -7.73
CA PRO A 114 8.18 -14.19 -7.10
C PRO A 114 7.22 -13.58 -8.12
N LEU A 115 5.92 -13.78 -7.92
CA LEU A 115 4.85 -13.31 -8.81
C LEU A 115 4.83 -11.80 -9.01
N ASN A 116 5.03 -11.06 -7.92
CA ASN A 116 5.00 -9.61 -7.85
C ASN A 116 5.63 -9.13 -6.52
N PRO A 117 5.99 -7.85 -6.38
CA PRO A 117 6.57 -7.31 -5.15
C PRO A 117 5.59 -7.16 -3.97
N MET A 118 4.28 -7.35 -4.16
CA MET A 118 3.26 -7.18 -3.11
C MET A 118 3.03 -8.46 -2.28
N VAL A 119 3.53 -9.62 -2.72
CA VAL A 119 3.57 -10.85 -1.92
C VAL A 119 4.82 -10.91 -1.05
N ASN A 120 4.79 -11.69 0.05
CA ASN A 120 5.93 -11.82 0.98
C ASN A 120 7.24 -12.15 0.25
N SER A 121 7.23 -13.16 -0.61
CA SER A 121 8.41 -13.59 -1.38
C SER A 121 9.00 -12.46 -2.22
N GLY A 122 8.16 -11.68 -2.90
CA GLY A 122 8.61 -10.57 -3.74
C GLY A 122 9.17 -9.44 -2.89
N ALA A 123 8.52 -9.11 -1.78
CA ALA A 123 8.99 -8.09 -0.85
C ALA A 123 10.34 -8.46 -0.19
N ILE A 124 10.54 -9.72 0.19
CA ILE A 124 11.84 -10.21 0.71
C ILE A 124 12.94 -10.05 -0.35
N VAL A 125 12.65 -10.40 -1.62
CA VAL A 125 13.58 -10.17 -2.73
C VAL A 125 13.88 -8.68 -2.92
N MET A 126 12.86 -7.80 -2.81
CA MET A 126 13.10 -6.35 -2.85
C MET A 126 13.99 -5.89 -1.69
N CYS A 127 13.81 -6.40 -0.48
CA CYS A 127 14.70 -6.10 0.65
C CYS A 127 16.17 -6.51 0.36
N GLY A 128 16.36 -7.63 -0.32
CA GLY A 128 17.68 -8.07 -0.81
C GLY A 128 18.28 -7.11 -1.83
N LEU A 129 17.45 -6.63 -2.77
CA LEU A 129 17.87 -5.83 -3.93
C LEU A 129 18.18 -4.35 -3.62
N MET A 130 17.58 -3.76 -2.58
CA MET A 130 17.89 -2.37 -2.21
C MET A 130 19.38 -2.18 -1.91
N LYS A 131 19.93 -1.02 -2.27
CA LYS A 131 21.30 -0.65 -1.87
C LYS A 131 21.42 -0.55 -0.35
N GLY A 132 22.61 -0.87 0.14
CA GLY A 132 22.98 -0.82 1.55
C GLY A 132 23.89 -1.99 1.89
N THR A 133 24.86 -1.76 2.76
CA THR A 133 25.91 -2.74 3.10
C THR A 133 25.56 -3.64 4.28
N SER A 134 24.52 -3.28 5.04
CA SER A 134 24.03 -4.05 6.19
C SER A 134 22.51 -3.92 6.33
N ALA A 135 21.91 -4.80 7.13
CA ALA A 135 20.49 -4.71 7.47
C ALA A 135 20.11 -3.36 8.11
N ASP A 136 20.95 -2.81 8.99
CA ASP A 136 20.64 -1.54 9.66
C ASP A 136 20.68 -0.36 8.69
N GLU A 137 21.63 -0.34 7.75
CA GLU A 137 21.68 0.69 6.71
C GLU A 137 20.44 0.60 5.80
N LYS A 138 20.08 -0.60 5.35
CA LYS A 138 18.89 -0.84 4.52
C LYS A 138 17.60 -0.44 5.24
N PHE A 139 17.48 -0.78 6.52
CA PHE A 139 16.32 -0.40 7.33
C PHE A 139 16.25 1.11 7.56
N GLU A 140 17.37 1.78 7.84
CA GLU A 140 17.38 3.24 8.01
C GLU A 140 16.97 3.98 6.74
N ARG A 141 17.28 3.45 5.55
CA ARG A 141 16.77 3.99 4.28
C ARG A 141 15.24 3.91 4.19
N ILE A 142 14.66 2.77 4.57
CA ILE A 142 13.20 2.60 4.66
C ILE A 142 12.62 3.58 5.68
N LEU A 143 13.19 3.64 6.88
CA LEU A 143 12.69 4.47 7.97
C LEU A 143 12.79 5.97 7.64
N THR A 144 13.88 6.40 7.00
CA THR A 144 14.05 7.76 6.48
C THR A 144 12.96 8.11 5.48
N LEU A 145 12.70 7.23 4.50
CA LEU A 145 11.62 7.44 3.53
C LEU A 145 10.25 7.48 4.22
N ALA A 146 9.98 6.59 5.17
CA ALA A 146 8.73 6.58 5.94
C ALA A 146 8.54 7.88 6.75
N ARG A 147 9.58 8.39 7.41
CA ARG A 147 9.56 9.67 8.14
C ARG A 147 9.23 10.84 7.23
N GLU A 148 9.82 10.89 6.04
CA GLU A 148 9.55 11.93 5.04
C GLU A 148 8.12 11.85 4.49
N LEU A 149 7.62 10.63 4.22
CA LEU A 149 6.26 10.42 3.67
C LEU A 149 5.16 10.70 4.70
N THR A 150 5.39 10.39 5.97
CA THR A 150 4.44 10.62 7.08
C THR A 150 4.51 12.05 7.61
N GLY A 151 5.68 12.70 7.50
CA GLY A 151 5.99 13.97 8.15
C GLY A 151 6.42 13.84 9.62
N ASN A 152 6.58 12.62 10.14
CA ASN A 152 7.00 12.36 11.52
C ASN A 152 8.47 11.93 11.57
N LYS A 153 9.34 12.76 12.14
CA LYS A 153 10.79 12.48 12.27
C LYS A 153 11.12 11.42 13.32
N GLU A 154 10.24 11.23 14.30
CA GLU A 154 10.42 10.29 15.41
C GLU A 154 9.82 8.92 15.10
N LEU A 155 9.38 8.68 13.86
CA LEU A 155 8.82 7.40 13.44
C LEU A 155 9.82 6.26 13.73
N THR A 156 9.29 5.17 14.28
CA THR A 156 10.03 3.98 14.69
C THR A 156 9.15 2.74 14.49
N TYR A 157 9.66 1.58 14.91
CA TYR A 157 8.98 0.29 14.82
C TYR A 157 8.66 -0.30 16.19
N ASN A 158 7.67 -1.18 16.24
CA ASN A 158 7.29 -1.93 17.43
C ASN A 158 8.15 -3.19 17.58
N GLU A 159 8.94 -3.25 18.66
CA GLU A 159 9.82 -4.39 18.93
C GLU A 159 9.03 -5.69 19.16
N LYS A 160 7.84 -5.65 19.77
CA LYS A 160 7.03 -6.86 20.00
C LYS A 160 6.51 -7.43 18.68
N VAL A 161 6.02 -6.57 17.79
CA VAL A 161 5.58 -6.96 16.45
C VAL A 161 6.76 -7.52 15.65
N TYR A 162 7.93 -6.88 15.72
CA TYR A 162 9.15 -7.36 15.06
C TYR A 162 9.51 -8.78 15.48
N GLN A 163 9.44 -9.10 16.77
CA GLN A 163 9.70 -10.45 17.26
C GLN A 163 8.63 -11.46 16.80
N ALA A 164 7.36 -11.05 16.70
CA ALA A 164 6.27 -11.90 16.22
C ALA A 164 6.30 -12.16 14.70
N GLU A 165 6.84 -11.22 13.92
CA GLU A 165 7.00 -11.32 12.46
C GLU A 165 8.06 -12.35 12.02
N ASN A 166 8.92 -12.77 12.94
CA ASN A 166 9.95 -13.78 12.73
C ASN A 166 9.35 -15.20 12.62
N GLN A 167 8.63 -15.45 11.53
CA GLN A 167 7.93 -16.69 11.24
C GLN A 167 8.69 -17.60 10.27
N ASP A 168 8.60 -18.92 10.48
CA ASP A 168 9.28 -19.95 9.66
C ASP A 168 8.93 -19.89 8.18
N LEU A 169 7.70 -19.52 7.83
CA LEU A 169 7.29 -19.40 6.44
C LEU A 169 8.12 -18.35 5.70
N ASN A 170 8.33 -17.17 6.29
CA ASN A 170 9.12 -16.11 5.66
C ASN A 170 10.61 -16.50 5.58
N ARG A 171 11.14 -17.24 6.57
CA ARG A 171 12.51 -17.79 6.52
C ARG A 171 12.66 -18.81 5.38
N SER A 172 11.65 -19.66 5.19
CA SER A 172 11.61 -20.64 4.11
C SER A 172 11.60 -19.96 2.74
N LEU A 173 10.79 -18.91 2.59
CA LEU A 173 10.77 -18.09 1.37
C LEU A 173 12.13 -17.44 1.07
N PHE A 174 12.83 -16.93 2.09
CA PHE A 174 14.18 -16.40 1.89
C PHE A 174 15.11 -17.46 1.28
N TYR A 175 15.21 -18.64 1.90
CA TYR A 175 16.11 -19.68 1.42
C TYR A 175 15.71 -20.20 0.03
N TYR A 176 14.42 -20.27 -0.24
CA TYR A 176 13.90 -20.61 -1.58
C TYR A 176 14.36 -19.59 -2.64
N ASN A 177 14.15 -18.30 -2.40
CA ASN A 177 14.57 -17.26 -3.34
C ASN A 177 16.10 -17.18 -3.49
N ARG A 178 16.85 -17.42 -2.41
CA ARG A 178 18.31 -17.50 -2.46
C ARG A 178 18.78 -18.68 -3.28
N HIS A 179 18.17 -19.86 -3.11
CA HIS A 179 18.48 -21.05 -3.92
C HIS A 179 18.29 -20.78 -5.42
N ASN A 180 17.21 -20.08 -5.78
CA ASN A 180 16.88 -19.75 -7.17
C ASN A 180 17.64 -18.51 -7.70
N GLY A 181 18.58 -17.95 -6.94
CA GLY A 181 19.42 -16.82 -7.37
C GLY A 181 18.72 -15.47 -7.41
N TYR A 182 17.57 -15.31 -6.75
CA TYR A 182 16.86 -14.03 -6.64
C TYR A 182 17.30 -13.18 -5.44
N ILE A 183 18.10 -13.74 -4.55
CA ILE A 183 18.72 -13.04 -3.43
C ILE A 183 20.20 -13.39 -3.41
N GLU A 184 21.06 -12.37 -3.53
CA GLU A 184 22.52 -12.52 -3.41
C GLU A 184 23.01 -12.28 -1.96
N GLY A 185 22.23 -11.60 -1.12
CA GLY A 185 22.61 -11.25 0.25
C GLY A 185 22.44 -12.38 1.28
N GLU A 186 23.05 -12.20 2.45
CA GLU A 186 22.92 -13.14 3.57
C GLU A 186 21.60 -12.96 4.34
N PHE A 187 21.23 -13.98 5.10
CA PHE A 187 19.97 -14.00 5.85
C PHE A 187 19.87 -12.81 6.80
N GLU A 188 20.97 -12.53 7.51
CA GLU A 188 21.13 -11.47 8.49
C GLU A 188 21.04 -10.07 7.87
N ASP A 189 21.27 -9.93 6.57
CA ASP A 189 21.22 -8.65 5.85
C ASP A 189 19.85 -8.35 5.23
N VAL A 190 18.96 -9.35 5.14
CA VAL A 190 17.68 -9.25 4.42
C VAL A 190 16.50 -9.43 5.35
N MET A 191 16.47 -10.50 6.13
CA MET A 191 15.29 -10.85 6.92
C MET A 191 14.99 -9.87 8.06
N PRO A 192 15.99 -9.39 8.83
CA PRO A 192 15.75 -8.34 9.83
C PRO A 192 15.15 -7.07 9.22
N VAL A 193 15.55 -6.70 7.98
CA VAL A 193 14.97 -5.55 7.27
C VAL A 193 13.49 -5.78 6.99
N TYR A 194 13.13 -6.96 6.48
CA TYR A 194 11.75 -7.33 6.17
C TYR A 194 10.85 -7.29 7.42
N TRP A 195 11.29 -7.86 8.55
CA TRP A 195 10.50 -7.86 9.78
C TRP A 195 10.43 -6.48 10.44
N LYS A 196 11.52 -5.71 10.44
CA LYS A 196 11.52 -4.35 11.00
C LYS A 196 10.59 -3.43 10.21
N MET A 197 10.60 -3.50 8.87
CA MET A 197 9.74 -2.63 8.05
C MET A 197 8.25 -2.91 8.24
N THR A 198 7.84 -4.18 8.40
CA THR A 198 6.43 -4.53 8.64
C THR A 198 5.96 -4.08 10.02
N SER A 199 6.91 -3.89 10.95
CA SER A 199 6.66 -3.48 12.32
C SER A 199 6.70 -1.96 12.54
N ILE A 200 6.94 -1.15 11.50
CA ILE A 200 6.87 0.32 11.59
C ILE A 200 5.47 0.73 12.01
N GLU A 201 5.36 1.54 13.06
CA GLU A 201 4.07 2.00 13.57
C GLU A 201 3.71 3.38 13.05
N VAL A 202 2.46 3.53 12.62
CA VAL A 202 1.90 4.80 12.15
C VAL A 202 0.55 5.07 12.81
N THR A 203 0.12 6.33 12.80
CA THR A 203 -1.29 6.70 12.99
C THR A 203 -2.04 6.68 11.66
N ILE A 204 -3.37 6.76 11.72
CA ILE A 204 -4.19 6.80 10.50
C ILE A 204 -3.94 8.05 9.64
N GLU A 205 -3.62 9.18 10.28
CA GLU A 205 -3.25 10.42 9.61
C GLU A 205 -1.87 10.33 8.96
N GLU A 206 -0.89 9.71 9.62
CA GLU A 206 0.42 9.45 9.03
C GLU A 206 0.27 8.56 7.79
N LEU A 207 -0.61 7.55 7.82
CA LEU A 207 -0.94 6.70 6.68
C LEU A 207 -1.60 7.49 5.53
N SER A 208 -2.54 8.40 5.84
CA SER A 208 -3.18 9.23 4.81
C SER A 208 -2.22 10.25 4.20
N ASN A 209 -1.25 10.75 4.97
CA ASN A 209 -0.17 11.61 4.46
C ASN A 209 0.72 10.85 3.48
N MET A 210 1.14 9.63 3.82
CA MET A 210 1.88 8.77 2.88
C MET A 210 1.10 8.54 1.58
N ALA A 211 -0.20 8.26 1.71
CA ALA A 211 -1.08 8.08 0.56
C ALA A 211 -1.20 9.34 -0.30
N ALA A 212 -1.21 10.53 0.33
CA ALA A 212 -1.30 11.80 -0.37
C ALA A 212 -0.05 12.08 -1.20
N VAL A 213 1.13 11.67 -0.74
CA VAL A 213 2.35 11.73 -1.56
C VAL A 213 2.22 10.87 -2.82
N ILE A 214 1.73 9.63 -2.68
CA ILE A 214 1.51 8.71 -3.82
C ILE A 214 0.42 9.26 -4.76
N ALA A 215 -0.64 9.85 -4.20
CA ALA A 215 -1.69 10.53 -4.95
C ALA A 215 -1.15 11.75 -5.72
N ASN A 216 -0.24 12.50 -5.10
CA ASN A 216 0.39 13.70 -5.65
C ASN A 216 1.67 13.42 -6.46
N TYR A 217 1.69 12.27 -7.15
CA TYR A 217 2.77 11.89 -8.08
C TYR A 217 4.17 11.87 -7.45
N GLY A 218 4.25 11.67 -6.13
CA GLY A 218 5.50 11.51 -5.38
C GLY A 218 6.00 12.77 -4.69
N THR A 219 5.28 13.89 -4.80
CA THR A 219 5.63 15.14 -4.14
C THR A 219 4.89 15.28 -2.82
N CYS A 220 5.64 15.54 -1.74
CA CYS A 220 5.08 15.83 -0.43
C CYS A 220 4.31 17.15 -0.45
N VAL A 221 3.04 17.10 -0.05
CA VAL A 221 2.13 18.25 -0.11
C VAL A 221 2.50 19.33 0.91
N GLN A 222 3.07 18.93 2.06
CA GLN A 222 3.49 19.85 3.11
C GLN A 222 4.85 20.50 2.84
N SER A 223 5.83 19.73 2.36
CA SER A 223 7.21 20.22 2.15
C SER A 223 7.50 20.68 0.72
N GLY A 224 6.67 20.30 -0.25
CA GLY A 224 6.91 20.53 -1.68
C GLY A 224 8.06 19.71 -2.28
N LYS A 225 8.69 18.83 -1.49
CA LYS A 225 9.81 18.00 -1.91
C LYS A 225 9.32 16.79 -2.72
N GLU A 226 9.97 16.52 -3.84
CA GLU A 226 9.82 15.24 -4.55
C GLU A 226 10.48 14.13 -3.71
N LEU A 227 9.66 13.23 -3.17
CA LEU A 227 10.11 12.09 -2.37
C LEU A 227 10.21 10.80 -3.19
N LEU A 228 9.34 10.67 -4.19
CA LEU A 228 9.29 9.52 -5.09
C LEU A 228 9.24 10.03 -6.54
N PRO A 229 10.05 9.50 -7.46
CA PRO A 229 9.93 9.83 -8.88
C PRO A 229 8.56 9.42 -9.47
N PRO A 230 8.00 10.17 -10.44
CA PRO A 230 6.67 9.88 -10.99
C PRO A 230 6.48 8.49 -11.63
N ASP A 231 7.53 7.91 -12.20
CA ASP A 231 7.54 6.57 -12.79
C ASP A 231 7.49 5.47 -11.72
N VAL A 232 8.19 5.68 -10.60
CA VAL A 232 8.11 4.84 -9.39
C VAL A 232 6.68 4.86 -8.87
N VAL A 233 6.09 6.05 -8.71
CA VAL A 233 4.71 6.20 -8.21
C VAL A 233 3.68 5.53 -9.14
N THR A 234 3.88 5.63 -10.45
CA THR A 234 3.04 4.93 -11.44
C THR A 234 3.10 3.42 -11.26
N THR A 235 4.30 2.88 -11.02
CA THR A 235 4.52 1.46 -10.76
C THR A 235 3.88 1.02 -9.44
N LEU A 236 4.06 1.79 -8.36
CA LEU A 236 3.44 1.51 -7.06
C LEU A 236 1.91 1.44 -7.19
N LYS A 237 1.29 2.47 -7.80
CA LYS A 237 -0.17 2.52 -7.97
C LYS A 237 -0.70 1.35 -8.81
N SER A 238 0.03 0.96 -9.85
CA SER A 238 -0.35 -0.18 -10.68
C SER A 238 -0.42 -1.47 -9.86
N PHE A 239 0.58 -1.74 -9.01
CA PHE A 239 0.54 -2.88 -8.11
C PHE A 239 -0.47 -2.76 -6.98
N MET A 240 -0.72 -1.56 -6.48
CA MET A 240 -1.80 -1.32 -5.51
C MET A 240 -3.17 -1.67 -6.13
N VAL A 241 -3.39 -1.40 -7.41
CA VAL A 241 -4.61 -1.81 -8.11
C VAL A 241 -4.66 -3.32 -8.32
N THR A 242 -3.60 -3.93 -8.83
CA THR A 242 -3.66 -5.32 -9.30
C THR A 242 -3.39 -6.37 -8.23
N CYS A 243 -2.63 -6.01 -7.19
CA CYS A 243 -2.09 -6.95 -6.20
C CYS A 243 -2.23 -6.45 -4.75
N GLY A 244 -2.92 -5.33 -4.53
CA GLY A 244 -2.85 -4.60 -3.27
C GLY A 244 -3.70 -5.17 -2.14
N MET A 245 -4.81 -5.84 -2.50
CA MET A 245 -5.86 -6.33 -1.60
C MET A 245 -5.89 -7.86 -1.55
N TYR A 246 -4.71 -8.49 -1.63
CA TYR A 246 -4.55 -9.95 -1.70
C TYR A 246 -5.41 -10.55 -2.83
N ASP A 247 -6.10 -11.65 -2.57
CA ASP A 247 -6.96 -12.35 -3.54
C ASP A 247 -8.23 -11.56 -3.90
N GLU A 248 -8.53 -10.46 -3.20
CA GLU A 248 -9.66 -9.57 -3.51
C GLU A 248 -9.27 -8.38 -4.41
N SER A 249 -8.02 -8.27 -4.85
CA SER A 249 -7.56 -7.12 -5.65
C SER A 249 -8.43 -6.86 -6.89
N GLY A 250 -8.82 -7.92 -7.61
CA GLY A 250 -9.71 -7.80 -8.77
C GLY A 250 -11.12 -7.32 -8.41
N ALA A 251 -11.74 -7.89 -7.38
CA ALA A 251 -13.07 -7.48 -6.92
C ALA A 251 -13.06 -6.04 -6.39
N PHE A 252 -12.07 -5.69 -5.58
CA PHE A 252 -11.88 -4.34 -5.05
C PHE A 252 -11.71 -3.29 -6.17
N ALA A 253 -10.95 -3.61 -7.22
CA ALA A 253 -10.79 -2.73 -8.38
C ALA A 253 -12.12 -2.46 -9.11
N VAL A 254 -13.01 -3.46 -9.19
CA VAL A 254 -14.35 -3.29 -9.81
C VAL A 254 -15.30 -2.54 -8.90
N GLU A 255 -15.30 -2.84 -7.60
CA GLU A 255 -16.31 -2.33 -6.67
C GLU A 255 -15.98 -0.97 -6.04
N VAL A 256 -14.69 -0.65 -5.88
CA VAL A 256 -14.20 0.57 -5.24
C VAL A 256 -13.39 1.41 -6.22
N GLY A 257 -12.52 0.78 -7.01
CA GLY A 257 -11.78 1.42 -8.10
C GLY A 257 -10.69 2.40 -7.66
N ILE A 258 -10.10 2.19 -6.48
CA ILE A 258 -9.02 3.04 -5.95
C ILE A 258 -7.74 2.20 -5.81
N PRO A 259 -6.55 2.68 -6.19
CA PRO A 259 -5.30 2.03 -5.85
C PRO A 259 -5.16 1.91 -4.33
N ALA A 260 -5.08 0.69 -3.79
CA ALA A 260 -4.99 0.45 -2.35
C ALA A 260 -3.98 -0.64 -1.98
N LYS A 261 -3.52 -0.66 -0.73
CA LYS A 261 -2.75 -1.78 -0.16
C LYS A 261 -3.24 -2.05 1.26
N SER A 262 -3.58 -3.29 1.55
CA SER A 262 -3.98 -3.71 2.91
C SER A 262 -2.81 -4.25 3.73
N GLY A 263 -2.86 -4.03 5.04
CA GLY A 263 -2.05 -4.67 6.06
C GLY A 263 -2.92 -5.52 7.00
N VAL A 264 -2.36 -6.61 7.52
CA VAL A 264 -3.08 -7.51 8.45
C VAL A 264 -3.30 -6.91 9.85
N SER A 265 -2.80 -5.70 10.09
CA SER A 265 -3.20 -4.88 11.24
C SER A 265 -4.63 -4.38 11.15
N GLY A 266 -5.31 -4.56 10.01
CA GLY A 266 -6.63 -3.97 9.77
C GLY A 266 -6.58 -2.61 9.07
N SER A 267 -5.38 -2.16 8.69
CA SER A 267 -5.17 -0.90 7.98
C SER A 267 -5.20 -1.09 6.45
N ILE A 268 -5.66 -0.06 5.74
CA ILE A 268 -5.59 0.04 4.28
C ILE A 268 -5.14 1.45 3.91
N ILE A 269 -4.08 1.54 3.12
CA ILE A 269 -3.66 2.77 2.45
C ILE A 269 -4.30 2.84 1.06
N ALA A 270 -4.85 3.97 0.67
CA ALA A 270 -5.46 4.15 -0.64
C ALA A 270 -5.14 5.53 -1.24
N ALA A 271 -4.74 5.57 -2.50
CA ALA A 271 -4.21 6.79 -3.15
C ALA A 271 -4.97 7.10 -4.44
N ILE A 272 -5.72 8.21 -4.45
CA ILE A 272 -6.49 8.65 -5.62
C ILE A 272 -5.63 9.63 -6.42
N PRO A 273 -5.18 9.28 -7.64
CA PRO A 273 -4.28 10.12 -8.44
C PRO A 273 -4.79 11.55 -8.59
N GLY A 274 -3.97 12.53 -8.19
CA GLY A 274 -4.26 13.95 -8.32
C GLY A 274 -5.40 14.48 -7.44
N LYS A 275 -5.89 13.74 -6.44
CA LYS A 275 -7.00 14.19 -5.58
C LYS A 275 -6.69 14.13 -4.09
N LEU A 276 -6.56 12.93 -3.52
CA LEU A 276 -6.27 12.76 -2.10
C LEU A 276 -5.70 11.38 -1.77
N GLY A 277 -5.00 11.31 -0.64
CA GLY A 277 -4.65 10.08 0.05
C GLY A 277 -5.66 9.74 1.13
N ILE A 278 -5.89 8.45 1.35
CA ILE A 278 -6.81 7.92 2.36
C ILE A 278 -6.09 6.85 3.18
N GLY A 279 -6.20 6.95 4.50
CA GLY A 279 -5.95 5.84 5.41
C GLY A 279 -7.27 5.39 6.03
N VAL A 280 -7.55 4.10 6.06
CA VAL A 280 -8.63 3.51 6.86
C VAL A 280 -8.10 2.40 7.76
N MET A 281 -8.70 2.24 8.93
CA MET A 281 -8.38 1.21 9.91
C MET A 281 -9.66 0.60 10.44
N GLY A 282 -9.67 -0.72 10.52
CA GLY A 282 -10.63 -1.51 11.28
C GLY A 282 -10.04 -2.90 11.52
N PRO A 283 -9.92 -3.36 12.78
CA PRO A 283 -9.07 -4.49 13.15
C PRO A 283 -9.54 -5.82 12.55
N ASP A 284 -10.86 -6.02 12.50
CA ASP A 284 -11.44 -7.29 12.07
C ASP A 284 -11.30 -7.53 10.56
N LEU A 285 -10.68 -8.66 10.23
CA LEU A 285 -10.37 -9.04 8.85
C LEU A 285 -11.40 -10.04 8.31
N ASN A 286 -11.60 -9.98 7.00
CA ASN A 286 -12.32 -11.03 6.28
C ASN A 286 -11.42 -12.25 6.02
N LYS A 287 -11.98 -13.28 5.38
CA LYS A 287 -11.26 -14.52 5.02
C LYS A 287 -10.07 -14.35 4.06
N TYR A 288 -9.87 -13.16 3.50
CA TYR A 288 -8.75 -12.81 2.62
C TYR A 288 -7.74 -11.87 3.31
N SER A 289 -7.87 -11.70 4.64
CA SER A 289 -7.01 -10.88 5.48
C SER A 289 -7.05 -9.38 5.16
N ASN A 290 -8.17 -8.90 4.62
CA ASN A 290 -8.44 -7.47 4.46
C ASN A 290 -9.43 -6.97 5.51
N SER A 291 -9.27 -5.72 5.96
CA SER A 291 -10.20 -5.07 6.90
C SER A 291 -11.62 -4.97 6.34
N ILE A 292 -12.59 -5.53 7.07
CA ILE A 292 -14.01 -5.49 6.70
C ILE A 292 -14.51 -4.05 6.69
N ALA A 293 -14.33 -3.35 7.82
CA ALA A 293 -14.75 -1.95 7.97
C ALA A 293 -13.97 -1.05 7.01
N GLY A 294 -12.66 -1.29 6.83
CA GLY A 294 -11.82 -0.52 5.91
C GLY A 294 -12.31 -0.56 4.46
N ILE A 295 -12.57 -1.76 3.91
CA ILE A 295 -13.10 -1.91 2.54
C ILE A 295 -14.44 -1.20 2.39
N ARG A 296 -15.35 -1.38 3.37
CA ARG A 296 -16.69 -0.80 3.34
C ARG A 296 -16.68 0.72 3.44
N MET A 297 -15.82 1.29 4.29
CA MET A 297 -15.59 2.74 4.36
C MET A 297 -15.04 3.27 3.03
N LEU A 298 -14.02 2.62 2.44
CA LEU A 298 -13.47 3.02 1.14
C LEU A 298 -14.52 2.97 0.03
N LYS A 299 -15.39 1.96 0.03
CA LYS A 299 -16.51 1.88 -0.91
C LYS A 299 -17.49 3.04 -0.75
N LYS A 300 -17.97 3.30 0.47
CA LYS A 300 -18.89 4.42 0.77
C LYS A 300 -18.28 5.77 0.37
N ILE A 301 -17.00 5.99 0.69
CA ILE A 301 -16.22 7.17 0.33
C ILE A 301 -16.12 7.31 -1.19
N SER A 302 -15.76 6.22 -1.89
CA SER A 302 -15.65 6.21 -3.35
C SER A 302 -16.98 6.53 -4.02
N ASP A 303 -18.08 5.91 -3.57
CA ASP A 303 -19.43 6.13 -4.11
C ASP A 303 -19.92 7.57 -3.85
N LYS A 304 -19.67 8.10 -2.65
CA LYS A 304 -20.10 9.44 -2.24
C LYS A 304 -19.45 10.55 -3.09
N TRP A 305 -18.17 10.41 -3.42
CA TRP A 305 -17.39 11.44 -4.12
C TRP A 305 -16.91 11.01 -5.51
N GLN A 306 -17.39 9.88 -6.03
CA GLN A 306 -17.09 9.37 -7.37
C GLN A 306 -15.57 9.27 -7.62
N LEU A 307 -14.86 8.56 -6.72
CA LEU A 307 -13.39 8.53 -6.68
C LEU A 307 -12.75 7.40 -7.48
N SER A 308 -13.54 6.48 -8.05
CA SER A 308 -13.01 5.39 -8.86
C SER A 308 -12.21 5.91 -10.06
N ILE A 309 -11.00 5.40 -10.25
CA ILE A 309 -10.11 5.74 -11.37
C ILE A 309 -10.61 5.19 -12.71
N PHE A 310 -11.60 4.30 -12.70
CA PHE A 310 -12.22 3.72 -13.88
C PHE A 310 -13.53 4.42 -14.29
N SER A 311 -14.06 5.27 -13.40
CA SER A 311 -15.24 6.07 -13.69
C SER A 311 -14.91 7.22 -14.63
N LYS A 312 -15.94 7.74 -15.33
CA LYS A 312 -15.78 8.90 -16.22
C LYS A 312 -15.32 10.12 -15.41
N ASN A 313 -14.10 10.59 -15.65
CA ASN A 313 -13.66 11.88 -15.11
C ASN A 313 -14.43 13.02 -15.81
N GLU A 314 -15.18 13.82 -15.05
CA GLU A 314 -15.75 15.06 -15.56
C GLU A 314 -14.68 16.15 -15.80
N ASP A 315 -13.46 15.95 -15.29
CA ASP A 315 -12.32 16.87 -15.46
C ASP A 315 -11.56 16.69 -16.80
N GLY A 316 -12.19 16.05 -17.78
CA GLY A 316 -11.66 15.88 -19.14
C GLY A 316 -11.63 17.18 -19.95
N LYS A 317 -10.70 18.10 -19.61
CA LYS A 317 -10.18 19.10 -20.56
C LYS A 317 -9.07 18.56 -21.47
N ASP A 318 -8.78 17.26 -21.43
CA ASP A 318 -7.85 16.61 -22.36
C ASP A 318 -8.63 15.85 -23.44
N GLY A 319 -9.21 16.60 -24.37
CA GLY A 319 -9.97 16.03 -25.48
C GLY A 319 -10.40 17.01 -26.57
N LYS A 320 -9.87 18.25 -26.57
CA LYS A 320 -9.98 19.16 -27.72
C LYS A 320 -8.60 19.34 -28.32
N ASP A 321 -8.13 18.35 -29.09
CA ASP A 321 -7.13 18.54 -30.16
C ASP A 321 -6.97 17.29 -31.05
N LEU A 322 -8.09 16.66 -31.42
CA LEU A 322 -8.13 15.69 -32.53
C LEU A 322 -9.09 16.10 -33.65
N LYS A 323 -9.28 17.41 -33.85
CA LYS A 323 -9.88 17.96 -35.08
C LYS A 323 -9.02 19.07 -35.64
N GLY A 324 -8.13 18.71 -36.56
CA GLY A 324 -7.39 19.70 -37.34
C GLY A 324 -6.30 19.12 -38.24
N ASN A 325 -6.65 18.33 -39.26
CA ASN A 325 -6.30 18.73 -40.63
C ASN A 325 -6.91 17.83 -41.70
N ASN A 326 -7.64 18.47 -42.62
CA ASN A 326 -8.00 17.94 -43.92
C ASN A 326 -6.73 17.66 -44.74
N GLY A 327 -6.52 16.41 -45.15
CA GLY A 327 -5.40 16.03 -46.01
C GLY A 327 -5.74 14.84 -46.88
N LYS A 328 -6.50 15.10 -47.95
CA LYS A 328 -6.64 14.31 -49.20
C LYS A 328 -6.39 12.80 -49.11
N ARG A 329 -7.48 12.02 -49.08
CA ARG A 329 -7.49 10.65 -49.63
C ARG A 329 -7.12 10.74 -51.11
N LYS A 330 -5.98 10.15 -51.49
CA LYS A 330 -5.77 9.64 -52.84
C LYS A 330 -6.16 8.17 -52.82
N GLU A 331 -7.11 7.83 -53.70
CA GLU A 331 -7.47 6.48 -54.08
C GLU A 331 -6.23 5.76 -54.61
N LEU A 332 -6.08 4.50 -54.24
CA LEU A 332 -5.22 3.53 -54.90
C LEU A 332 -6.17 2.50 -55.53
N ASP A 333 -6.29 2.60 -56.86
CA ASP A 333 -6.30 1.42 -57.72
C ASP A 333 -4.91 0.76 -57.68
#